data_AF-A0A9E9LG17-F1
#
_entry.id   AF-A0A9E9LG17-F1
#
_cell.length_a   1.000
_cell.length_b   1.000
_cell.length_c   1.000
_cell.angle_alpha   90.00
_cell.angle_beta   90.00
_cell.angle_gamma   90.00
#
_symmetry.space_group_name_H-M   'P 1'
#
loop_
_entity.id
_entity.type
_entity.pdbx_description
1 polymer ?
#
loop_
_entity_poly.entity_id
_entity_poly.type
_entity_poly.pdbx_seq_one_letter_code
_entity_poly.pdbx_strand_id
1 'polypeptide(L)'
;MSAPDELGDEFVSKKVLQALGIDVPEDALGFYVKDKTLYIEAMQTGDDPGPLMIMVDTVEVPLSDEQVQRLKDGGFYSSKGFRLG
;
A
#
# COMPACT_ATOMS: atom_id res chain seq x y z
N MET A 1 -20.68 -4.61 9.06
CA MET A 1 -19.31 -4.95 8.68
C MET A 1 -19.02 -4.12 7.44
N SER A 2 -18.20 -3.08 7.55
CA SER A 2 -17.81 -2.29 6.38
C SER A 2 -16.90 -3.15 5.52
N ALA A 3 -17.19 -3.26 4.22
CA ALA A 3 -16.31 -3.92 3.27
C ALA A 3 -14.89 -3.34 3.40
N PRO A 4 -13.82 -4.12 3.18
CA PRO A 4 -12.49 -3.53 3.04
C PRO A 4 -12.61 -2.45 1.95
N ASP A 5 -12.17 -1.22 2.25
CA ASP A 5 -12.10 -0.14 1.27
C ASP A 5 -11.26 -0.67 0.11
N GLU A 6 -11.92 -1.07 -0.98
CA GLU A 6 -11.25 -1.69 -2.14
C GLU A 6 -10.25 -0.67 -2.69
N LEU A 7 -8.99 -1.09 -2.82
CA LEU A 7 -7.95 -0.32 -3.50
C LEU A 7 -8.48 0.16 -4.86
N GLY A 8 -8.29 1.44 -5.13
CA GLY A 8 -8.71 2.07 -6.38
C GLY A 8 -8.19 1.34 -7.62
N ASP A 9 -8.90 1.48 -8.74
CA ASP A 9 -8.59 0.82 -10.02
C ASP A 9 -7.32 1.36 -10.72
N GLU A 10 -6.66 2.38 -10.16
CA GLU A 10 -5.47 2.97 -10.77
C GLU A 10 -4.21 2.19 -10.36
N PHE A 11 -3.45 1.77 -11.39
CA PHE A 11 -2.19 1.05 -11.22
C PHE A 11 -1.01 2.02 -11.17
N VAL A 12 -0.18 1.86 -10.14
CA VAL A 12 1.00 2.69 -9.87
C VAL A 12 2.22 1.79 -9.70
N SER A 13 3.36 2.23 -10.21
CA SER A 13 4.60 1.48 -10.03
C SER A 13 5.09 1.57 -8.59
N LYS A 14 5.54 0.44 -8.02
CA LYS A 14 6.21 0.39 -6.70
C LYS A 14 7.41 1.33 -6.57
N LYS A 15 8.00 1.75 -7.70
CA LYS A 15 9.07 2.74 -7.75
C LYS A 15 8.69 4.08 -7.12
N VAL A 16 7.41 4.44 -7.12
CA VAL A 16 6.92 5.68 -6.50
C VAL A 16 7.21 5.67 -5.00
N LEU A 17 6.86 4.58 -4.31
CA LEU A 17 7.11 4.42 -2.88
C LEU A 17 8.61 4.24 -2.59
N GLN A 18 9.32 3.49 -3.43
CA GLN A 18 10.78 3.32 -3.29
C GLN A 18 11.53 4.65 -3.44
N ALA A 19 11.07 5.56 -4.31
CA ALA A 19 11.65 6.90 -4.47
C ALA A 19 11.46 7.79 -3.22
N LEU A 20 10.52 7.43 -2.33
CA LEU A 20 10.33 8.05 -1.02
C LEU A 20 11.19 7.42 0.07
N GLY A 21 12.00 6.41 -0.28
CA GLY A 21 12.80 5.63 0.66
C GLY A 21 11.99 4.61 1.46
N ILE A 22 10.82 4.21 0.96
CA ILE A 22 9.94 3.24 1.62
C ILE A 22 10.22 1.87 1.02
N ASP A 23 10.59 0.91 1.86
CA ASP A 23 10.70 -0.49 1.47
C ASP A 23 9.30 -1.06 1.21
N VAL A 24 9.07 -1.48 -0.03
CA VAL A 24 7.81 -2.08 -0.48
C VAL A 24 8.02 -3.60 -0.56
N PRO A 25 7.17 -4.41 0.11
CA PRO A 25 7.21 -5.87 -0.02
C PRO A 25 7.12 -6.31 -1.49
N GLU A 26 7.80 -7.40 -1.86
CA GLU A 26 7.69 -7.92 -3.24
C GLU A 26 6.27 -8.36 -3.59
N ASP A 27 5.56 -8.93 -2.61
CA ASP A 27 4.19 -9.40 -2.73
C ASP A 27 3.14 -8.28 -2.46
N ALA A 28 3.55 -7.02 -2.54
CA ALA A 28 2.65 -5.88 -2.35
C ALA A 28 1.64 -5.76 -3.50
N LEU A 29 0.36 -5.72 -3.14
CA LEU A 29 -0.78 -5.60 -4.05
C LEU A 29 -1.19 -4.16 -4.31
N GLY A 30 -0.99 -3.29 -3.32
CA GLY A 30 -1.42 -1.90 -3.40
C GLY A 30 -1.08 -1.12 -2.14
N PHE A 31 -1.41 0.17 -2.17
CA PHE A 31 -1.27 1.03 -1.03
C PHE A 31 -2.33 2.11 -0.99
N TYR A 32 -2.63 2.63 0.19
CA TYR A 32 -3.43 3.84 0.37
C TYR A 32 -2.83 4.73 1.44
N VAL A 33 -3.18 6.02 1.39
CA VAL A 33 -2.72 6.99 2.38
C VAL A 33 -3.92 7.53 3.13
N LYS A 34 -3.87 7.41 4.45
CA LYS A 34 -4.86 7.98 5.35
C LYS A 34 -4.17 8.86 6.37
N ASP A 35 -4.58 10.13 6.43
CA ASP A 35 -3.96 11.17 7.24
C ASP A 35 -2.46 11.34 6.91
N LYS A 36 -1.58 10.75 7.72
CA LYS A 36 -0.12 10.74 7.54
C LYS A 36 0.47 9.32 7.60
N THR A 37 -0.35 8.31 7.39
CA THR A 37 0.07 6.92 7.42
C THR A 37 -0.18 6.31 6.04
N LEU A 38 0.88 5.71 5.50
CA LEU A 38 0.80 4.86 4.31
C LEU A 38 0.49 3.44 4.77
N TYR A 39 -0.51 2.84 4.16
CA TYR A 39 -0.90 1.45 4.36
C TYR A 39 -0.56 0.70 3.09
N ILE A 40 0.31 -0.32 3.19
CA ILE A 40 0.68 -1.18 2.06
C ILE A 40 0.07 -2.53 2.30
N GLU A 41 -0.77 -2.98 1.37
CA GLU A 41 -1.36 -4.32 1.41
C GLU A 41 -0.45 -5.28 0.65
N ALA A 42 0.00 -6.36 1.30
CA ALA A 42 0.85 -7.39 0.73
C ALA A 42 0.28 -8.79 0.99
N MET A 43 0.44 -9.70 0.03
CA MET A 43 0.07 -11.09 0.26
C MET A 43 1.04 -11.71 1.26
N GLN A 44 0.48 -12.27 2.33
CA GLN A 44 1.22 -13.07 3.28
C GLN A 44 1.41 -14.45 2.66
N THR A 45 2.54 -14.65 1.99
CA THR A 45 3.01 -15.94 1.47
C THR A 45 3.62 -16.75 2.62
N GLY A 46 2.82 -17.02 3.66
CA GLY A 46 3.24 -17.90 4.74
C GLY A 46 3.37 -19.33 4.22
N ASP A 47 4.54 -19.95 4.45
CA ASP A 47 4.84 -21.38 4.24
C ASP A 47 4.03 -22.29 5.21
N ASP A 48 2.86 -21.82 5.67
CA ASP A 48 2.04 -22.47 6.68
C ASP A 48 1.12 -23.50 6.00
N PRO A 49 1.08 -24.76 6.47
CA PRO A 49 0.28 -25.85 5.88
C PRO A 49 -1.23 -25.73 6.18
N GLY A 50 -1.74 -24.50 6.27
CA GLY A 50 -3.15 -24.18 6.43
C GLY A 50 -3.91 -24.18 5.09
N PRO A 51 -5.27 -24.15 5.13
CA PRO A 51 -6.06 -23.96 3.92
C PRO A 51 -5.61 -22.68 3.18
N LEU A 52 -5.58 -22.72 1.85
CA LEU A 52 -5.24 -21.62 0.92
C LEU A 52 -6.16 -20.40 1.11
N MET A 53 -6.07 -19.74 2.26
CA MET A 53 -6.64 -18.42 2.50
C MET A 53 -5.56 -17.44 2.14
N ILE A 54 -5.78 -16.64 1.11
CA ILE A 54 -4.92 -15.49 0.80
C ILE A 54 -5.07 -14.53 1.98
N MET A 55 -4.10 -14.55 2.89
CA MET A 55 -4.00 -13.58 3.96
C MET A 55 -3.31 -12.34 3.38
N VAL A 56 -3.93 -11.18 3.58
CA VAL A 56 -3.34 -9.89 3.21
C VAL A 56 -2.85 -9.25 4.50
N ASP A 57 -1.54 -9.04 4.58
CA ASP A 57 -0.95 -8.22 5.62
C ASP A 57 -1.00 -6.75 5.22
N THR A 58 -1.28 -5.89 6.19
CA THR A 58 -1.20 -4.45 6.00
C THR A 58 0.00 -3.90 6.76
N VAL A 59 0.96 -3.35 6.03
CA VAL A 59 2.13 -2.68 6.59
C VAL A 59 1.81 -1.20 6.76
N GLU A 60 1.88 -0.71 7.99
CA GLU A 60 1.69 0.70 8.32
C GLU A 60 3.03 1.44 8.36
N VAL A 61 3.18 2.45 7.50
CA VAL A 61 4.38 3.27 7.42
C VAL A 61 4.02 4.73 7.73
N PRO A 62 4.46 5.28 8.88
CA PRO A 62 4.24 6.69 9.15
C PRO A 62 5.05 7.55 8.19
N LEU A 63 4.40 8.52 7.57
CA LEU A 63 5.00 9.42 6.59
C LEU A 63 5.42 10.73 7.26
N SER A 64 6.59 11.24 6.85
CA SER A 64 6.99 12.61 7.13
C SER A 64 6.20 13.62 6.28
N ASP A 65 6.14 14.87 6.72
CA ASP A 65 5.48 15.95 5.96
C ASP A 65 6.04 16.10 4.53
N GLU A 66 7.35 15.89 4.34
CA GLU A 66 7.97 15.93 3.01
C GLU A 66 7.47 14.77 2.12
N GLN A 67 7.39 13.55 2.66
CA GLN A 67 6.87 12.39 1.90
C GLN A 67 5.39 12.57 1.55
N VAL A 68 4.59 13.12 2.47
CA VAL A 68 3.19 13.46 2.19
C VAL A 68 3.07 14.48 1.07
N GLN A 69 3.91 15.53 1.06
CA GLN A 69 3.91 16.50 -0.02
C GLN A 69 4.31 15.87 -1.36
N ARG A 70 5.37 15.06 -1.40
CA ARG A 70 5.78 14.37 -2.63
C ARG A 70 4.69 13.44 -3.19
N LEU A 71 3.96 12.74 -2.32
CA LEU A 71 2.81 11.94 -2.74
C LEU A 71 1.69 12.80 -3.31
N LYS A 72 1.40 13.96 -2.70
CA LYS A 72 0.39 14.91 -3.22
C LYS A 72 0.80 15.50 -4.57
N ASP A 73 2.05 15.95 -4.71
CA ASP A 73 2.60 16.50 -5.95
C ASP A 73 2.59 15.47 -7.09
N GLY A 74 2.81 14.20 -6.76
CA GLY A 74 2.73 13.09 -7.71
C GLY A 74 1.31 12.58 -7.99
N GLY A 75 0.29 13.08 -7.28
CA GLY A 75 -1.08 12.57 -7.39
C GLY A 75 -1.34 11.24 -6.69
N PHE A 76 -0.40 10.76 -5.88
CA PHE A 76 -0.43 9.46 -5.18
C PHE A 76 -0.90 9.55 -3.71
N TYR A 77 -1.54 10.66 -3.34
CA TYR A 77 -2.13 10.84 -2.01
C TYR A 77 -3.65 10.62 -2.10
N SER A 78 -4.09 9.40 -1.81
CA SER A 78 -5.50 9.01 -1.92
C SER A 78 -5.90 8.05 -0.80
N SER A 79 -7.05 8.32 -0.17
CA SER A 79 -7.67 7.41 0.80
C SER A 79 -8.29 6.18 0.15
N LYS A 80 -8.59 6.23 -1.15
CA LYS A 80 -9.04 5.06 -1.93
C LYS A 80 -7.88 4.14 -2.32
N GLY A 81 -6.65 4.63 -2.26
CA GLY A 81 -5.46 3.87 -2.65
C GLY A 81 -5.29 3.62 -4.13
N PHE A 82 -4.23 2.86 -4.41
CA PHE A 82 -3.71 2.51 -5.73
C PHE A 82 -3.30 1.04 -5.72
N ARG A 83 -3.46 0.36 -6.84
CA ARG A 83 -2.90 -0.99 -7.04
C ARG A 83 -1.46 -0.88 -7.51
N LEU A 84 -0.61 -1.79 -7.06
CA LEU A 84 0.77 -1.86 -7.50
C LEU A 84 0.86 -2.76 -8.75
N GLY A 85 1.56 -2.29 -9.78
CA GLY A 85 1.74 -2.98 -11.07
C GLY A 85 3.06 -2.65 -11.78
#